data_AF-A0A7K3U7C0-F1
#
_entry.id   AF-A0A7K3U7C0-F1
#
_cell.length_a   1.000
_cell.length_b   1.000
_cell.length_c   1.000
_cell.angle_alpha   90.00
_cell.angle_beta   90.00
_cell.angle_gamma   90.00
#
_symmetry.space_group_name_H-M   'P 1'
#
loop_
_entity.id
_entity.type
_entity.pdbx_description
1 polymer ?
#
loop_
_entity_poly.entity_id
_entity_poly.type
_entity_poly.pdbx_seq_one_letter_code
_entity_poly.pdbx_strand_id
1 'polypeptide(L)' 'MSTVARYIFNLITPAGGVNDFAKADFPSLDEARAEAVLVAQELMRGAASQGQDASDYAIEICNEARRTLSVVTFRQARY' A
#
# COMPACT_ATOMS: atom_id res chain seq x y z
N MET A 1 -12.84 16.00 18.11
CA MET A 1 -11.57 16.17 17.38
C MET A 1 -11.25 14.83 16.76
N SER A 2 -11.33 14.68 15.44
CA SER A 2 -10.83 13.47 14.78
C SER A 2 -9.32 13.62 14.68
N THR A 3 -8.57 12.93 15.55
CA THR A 3 -7.11 12.87 15.46
C THR A 3 -6.74 12.10 14.20
N VAL A 4 -6.26 12.82 13.19
CA VAL A 4 -5.71 12.24 11.97
C VAL A 4 -4.37 11.59 12.33
N ALA A 5 -4.18 10.33 11.94
CA ALA A 5 -2.94 9.59 12.17
C ALA A 5 -2.12 9.57 10.88
N ARG A 6 -0.79 9.69 11.03
CA ARG A 6 0.11 9.59 9.88
C ARG A 6 0.46 8.15 9.58
N TYR A 7 0.21 7.74 8.35
CA TYR A 7 0.51 6.40 7.86
C TYR A 7 1.56 6.46 6.75
N ILE A 8 2.46 5.48 6.78
CA ILE A 8 3.56 5.32 5.82
C ILE A 8 3.26 4.11 4.95
N PHE A 9 3.36 4.26 3.65
CA PHE A 9 3.02 3.23 2.67
C PHE A 9 4.30 2.77 2.01
N ASN A 10 4.63 1.49 2.22
CA ASN A 10 5.82 0.86 1.68
C ASN A 10 5.41 -0.15 0.61
N LEU A 11 5.99 -0.07 -0.59
CA LEU A 11 5.79 -1.06 -1.63
C LEU A 11 6.78 -2.20 -1.40
N ILE A 12 6.25 -3.41 -1.21
CA ILE A 12 6.98 -4.65 -1.06
C ILE A 12 6.97 -5.36 -2.41
N THR A 13 8.17 -5.59 -2.94
CA THR A 13 8.37 -6.36 -4.18
C THR A 13 8.84 -7.78 -3.87
N PRO A 14 8.65 -8.76 -4.78
CA PRO A 14 9.14 -10.12 -4.60
C PRO A 14 10.67 -10.22 -4.44
N ALA A 15 11.40 -9.22 -4.96
CA ALA A 15 12.85 -9.10 -4.79
C ALA A 15 13.27 -8.65 -3.37
N GLY A 16 12.32 -8.43 -2.46
CA GLY A 16 12.56 -7.96 -1.09
C GLY A 16 12.79 -6.45 -0.98
N GLY A 17 12.65 -5.71 -2.09
CA GLY A 17 12.74 -4.25 -2.07
C GLY A 17 11.53 -3.63 -1.38
N VAL A 18 11.79 -2.85 -0.34
CA VAL A 18 10.82 -2.00 0.37
C VAL A 18 11.05 -0.56 -0.07
N ASN A 19 10.12 0.01 -0.83
CA ASN A 19 10.18 1.41 -1.24
C ASN A 19 9.15 2.22 -0.45
N ASP A 20 9.61 3.17 0.37
CA ASP A 20 8.79 4.17 1.06
C ASP A 20 8.23 5.14 0.00
N PHE A 21 7.14 4.75 -0.64
CA PHE A 21 6.65 5.43 -1.85
C PHE A 21 5.65 6.52 -1.54
N ALA A 22 4.97 6.47 -0.38
CA ALA A 22 4.02 7.51 0.02
C ALA A 22 3.86 7.65 1.53
N LYS A 23 3.57 8.87 1.97
CA LYS A 23 3.17 9.22 3.33
C LYS A 23 1.95 10.11 3.26
N ALA A 24 0.89 9.72 3.94
CA ALA A 24 -0.34 10.48 3.97
C ALA A 24 -1.02 10.36 5.32
N ASP A 25 -1.74 11.43 5.67
CA ASP A 25 -2.49 11.52 6.91
C ASP A 25 -3.90 10.98 6.66
N PHE A 26 -4.29 9.95 7.41
CA PHE A 26 -5.62 9.37 7.32
C PHE A 26 -6.34 9.44 8.67
N PRO A 27 -7.66 9.67 8.68
CA PRO A 27 -8.48 9.63 9.89
C PRO A 27 -8.48 8.26 10.58
N SER A 28 -8.24 7.16 9.85
CA SER A 28 -8.22 5.80 10.39
C SER A 28 -7.37 4.85 9.54
N LEU A 29 -7.02 3.69 10.12
CA LEU A 29 -6.32 2.62 9.40
C LEU A 29 -7.21 2.03 8.29
N ASP A 30 -8.53 2.01 8.47
CA ASP A 30 -9.46 1.51 7.45
C ASP A 30 -9.45 2.42 6.21
N GLU A 31 -9.39 3.74 6.39
CA GLU A 31 -9.26 4.69 5.28
C GLU A 31 -7.89 4.58 4.60
N ALA A 32 -6.80 4.44 5.37
CA ALA A 32 -5.48 4.18 4.81
C ALA A 32 -5.45 2.86 4.01
N ARG A 33 -6.16 1.82 4.49
CA ARG A 33 -6.29 0.54 3.78
C ARG A 33 -7.09 0.67 2.48
N ALA A 34 -8.19 1.42 2.49
CA ALA A 34 -8.97 1.69 1.28
C ALA A 34 -8.13 2.39 0.21
N GLU A 35 -7.34 3.39 0.60
CA GLU A 35 -6.40 4.05 -0.30
C GLU A 35 -5.33 3.07 -0.81
N ALA A 36 -4.74 2.25 0.06
CA ALA A 36 -3.75 1.27 -0.34
C ALA A 36 -4.28 0.27 -1.38
N VAL A 37 -5.57 -0.11 -1.29
CA VAL A 37 -6.23 -0.95 -2.30
C VAL A 37 -6.33 -0.22 -3.64
N LEU A 38 -6.73 1.04 -3.66
CA LEU A 38 -6.82 1.84 -4.89
C LEU A 38 -5.44 2.01 -5.55
N VAL A 39 -4.42 2.30 -4.75
CA VAL A 39 -3.03 2.40 -5.22
C VAL A 39 -2.55 1.06 -5.78
N ALA A 40 -2.82 -0.05 -5.09
CA ALA A 40 -2.47 -1.39 -5.59
C ALA A 40 -3.14 -1.68 -6.94
N GLN A 41 -4.41 -1.31 -7.12
CA GLN A 41 -5.12 -1.46 -8.38
C GLN A 41 -4.49 -0.66 -9.51
N GLU A 42 -4.11 0.59 -9.25
CA GLU A 42 -3.46 1.44 -10.25
C GLU A 42 -2.07 0.91 -10.63
N LEU A 43 -1.29 0.47 -9.64
CA LEU A 43 0.01 -0.15 -9.88
C LEU A 43 -0.10 -1.46 -10.68
N MET A 44 -1.10 -2.29 -10.39
CA MET A 44 -1.38 -3.50 -11.19
C MET A 44 -1.74 -3.15 -12.64
N ARG A 45 -2.59 -2.13 -12.86
CA ARG A 45 -2.96 -1.67 -14.21
C ARG A 45 -1.75 -1.14 -14.96
N GLY A 46 -0.90 -0.36 -14.31
CA GLY A 46 0.36 0.13 -14.86
C GLY A 46 1.30 -1.00 -15.26
N ALA A 47 1.53 -1.97 -14.37
CA ALA A 47 2.37 -3.13 -14.65
C ALA A 47 1.83 -3.97 -15.83
N ALA A 48 0.51 -4.23 -15.84
CA ALA A 48 -0.14 -4.96 -16.93
C ALA A 48 0.02 -4.25 -18.28
N SER A 49 -0.07 -2.91 -18.31
CA SER A 49 0.15 -2.13 -19.53
C SER A 49 1.57 -2.24 -20.09
N GLN A 50 2.54 -2.59 -19.24
CA GLN A 50 3.95 -2.80 -19.58
C GLN A 50 4.30 -4.28 -19.81
N GLY A 51 3.33 -5.18 -19.75
CA GLY A 51 3.55 -6.63 -19.84
C GLY A 51 4.25 -7.23 -18.61
N GLN A 52 4.22 -6.54 -17.47
CA GLN A 52 4.80 -6.99 -16.21
C GLN A 52 3.73 -7.58 -15.29
N ASP A 53 4.10 -8.60 -14.52
CA ASP A 53 3.25 -9.14 -13.45
C ASP A 53 3.64 -8.54 -12.10
N ALA A 54 2.71 -7.80 -11.51
CA ALA A 54 2.83 -7.23 -10.16
C ALA A 54 1.96 -7.97 -9.13
N SER A 55 1.38 -9.12 -9.47
CA SER A 55 0.44 -9.84 -8.61
C SER A 55 1.02 -10.23 -7.24
N ASP A 56 2.34 -10.41 -7.16
CA ASP A 56 3.06 -10.77 -5.93
C ASP A 56 3.54 -9.57 -5.11
N TYR A 57 3.14 -8.35 -5.49
CA TYR A 57 3.50 -7.13 -4.78
C TYR A 57 2.53 -6.90 -3.62
N ALA A 58 2.97 -6.14 -2.62
CA ALA A 58 2.12 -5.72 -1.52
C ALA A 58 2.41 -4.28 -1.08
N ILE A 59 1.43 -3.61 -0.50
CA ILE A 59 1.60 -2.35 0.20
C ILE A 59 1.53 -2.62 1.69
N GLU A 60 2.64 -2.39 2.37
CA GLU A 60 2.70 -2.37 3.82
C GLU A 60 2.33 -0.96 4.32
N ILE A 61 1.42 -0.90 5.29
CA ILE A 61 1.02 0.32 5.97
C ILE A 61 1.65 0.32 7.36
N CYS A 62 2.49 1.31 7.63
CA CYS A 62 3.18 1.51 8.90
C CYS A 62 2.67 2.76 9.62
N ASN A 63 2.84 2.78 10.94
CA ASN A 63 2.76 4.03 11.70
C ASN A 63 4.10 4.81 11.64
N GLU A 64 4.14 5.99 12.27
CA GLU A 64 5.34 6.83 12.34
C GLU A 64 6.54 6.16 13.03
N ALA A 65 6.29 5.21 13.94
CA ALA A 65 7.33 4.42 14.59
C ALA A 65 7.85 3.26 13.72
N ARG A 66 7.53 3.25 12.41
CA ARG A 66 7.88 2.18 11.45
C ARG A 66 7.36 0.80 11.86
N ARG A 67 6.29 0.74 12.66
CA ARG A 67 5.62 -0.53 12.98
C ARG A 67 4.54 -0.80 11.94
N THR A 68 4.61 -1.98 11.34
CA THR A 68 3.59 -2.49 10.44
C THR A 68 2.24 -2.59 11.17
N LEU A 69 1.23 -1.92 10.62
CA LEU A 69 -0.14 -1.97 11.09
C LEU A 69 -1.02 -2.85 10.20
N SER A 70 -0.74 -2.86 8.89
CA SER A 70 -1.51 -3.62 7.90
C SER A 70 -0.67 -3.91 6.67
N VAL A 71 -1.04 -4.95 5.93
CA VAL A 71 -0.45 -5.29 4.63
C VAL A 71 -1.57 -5.58 3.64
N VAL A 72 -1.55 -4.90 2.50
CA VAL A 72 -2.49 -5.07 1.39
C VAL A 72 -1.76 -5.74 0.24
N THR A 73 -2.05 -7.00 -0.03
CA THR A 73 -1.49 -7.69 -1.20
C THR A 73 -2.21 -7.27 -2.48
N PHE A 74 -1.50 -7.24 -3.60
CA PHE A 74 -2.10 -6.89 -4.89
C PHE A 74 -3.18 -7.91 -5.30
N ARG A 75 -3.02 -9.17 -4.92
CA ARG A 75 -4.07 -10.19 -5.10
C ARG A 75 -5.37 -9.86 -4.37
N GLN A 76 -5.31 -9.30 -3.15
CA GLN A 76 -6.50 -8.88 -2.42
C GLN A 76 -7.19 -7.69 -3.08
N ALA A 77 -6.42 -6.79 -3.69
CA ALA A 77 -6.94 -5.61 -4.37
C ALA A 77 -7.63 -5.93 -5.72
N ARG A 78 -7.61 -7.19 -6.17
CA ARG A 78 -8.23 -7.64 -7.43
C ARG A 78 -9.74 -7.92 -7.33
N TYR A 79 -10.31 -7.91 -6.11
CA TYR A 79 -11.71 -8.27 -5.82
C TYR A 79 -12.48 -7.12 -5.20
#